data_AF-A0A536SV79-F1
#
_entry.id   AF-A0A536SV79-F1
#
_cell.length_a   1.000
_cell.length_b   1.000
_cell.length_c   1.000
_cell.angle_alpha   90.00
_cell.angle_beta   90.00
_cell.angle_gamma   90.00
#
_symmetry.space_group_name_H-M   'P 1'
#
loop_
_entity.id
_entity.type
_entity.pdbx_description
1 polymer ?
#
loop_
_entity_poly.entity_id
_entity_poly.type
_entity_poly.pdbx_seq_one_letter_code
_entity_poly.pdbx_strand_id
1 'polypeptide(L)' 'MRHRHGLRKLNRTSSHRLAMLRNMTVSLLKHEVIQTTLPKAK' A
#
# COMPACT_ATOMS: atom_id res chain seq x y z
N MET A 1 -0.71 10.44 -20.97
CA MET A 1 -1.76 9.54 -20.44
C MET A 1 -1.12 8.27 -19.91
N ARG A 2 -1.66 7.66 -18.84
CA ARG A 2 -1.20 6.37 -18.28
C ARG A 2 -2.18 5.27 -18.72
N HIS A 3 -1.93 4.64 -19.86
CA HIS A 3 -2.77 3.53 -20.32
C HIS A 3 -2.30 2.19 -19.72
N ARG A 4 -3.24 1.37 -19.24
CA ARG A 4 -3.01 -0.01 -18.74
C ARG A 4 -2.04 -0.14 -17.54
N HIS A 5 -1.84 0.91 -16.75
CA HIS A 5 -1.06 0.80 -15.51
C HIS A 5 -1.94 0.39 -14.32
N GLY A 6 -1.74 -0.83 -13.80
CA GLY A 6 -2.51 -1.34 -12.66
C GLY A 6 -2.08 -0.82 -11.27
N LEU A 7 -0.89 -0.23 -11.15
CA LEU A 7 -0.32 0.17 -9.86
C LEU A 7 -0.54 1.64 -9.50
N ARG A 8 -0.98 1.89 -8.26
CA ARG A 8 -1.14 3.25 -7.69
C ARG A 8 0.18 3.81 -7.18
N LYS A 9 0.42 5.11 -7.44
CA LYS A 9 1.65 5.81 -7.00
C LYS A 9 1.66 6.22 -5.53
N LEU A 10 0.48 6.42 -4.93
CA LEU A 10 0.29 6.79 -3.51
C LEU A 10 1.16 7.98 -3.04
N ASN A 11 1.50 8.88 -3.98
CA ASN A 11 2.41 10.02 -3.77
C ASN A 11 3.71 9.65 -3.05
N ARG A 12 4.27 8.48 -3.37
CA ARG A 12 5.49 7.93 -2.74
C ARG A 12 6.45 7.40 -3.80
N THR A 13 7.74 7.35 -3.47
CA THR A 13 8.76 6.67 -4.29
C THR A 13 8.53 5.15 -4.27
N SER A 14 9.20 4.43 -5.16
CA SER A 14 9.07 2.97 -5.24
C SER A 14 9.60 2.26 -3.98
N SER A 15 10.73 2.73 -3.42
CA SER A 15 11.29 2.20 -2.17
C SER A 15 10.34 2.40 -0.99
N HIS A 16 9.77 3.60 -0.85
CA HIS A 16 8.82 3.89 0.21
C HIS A 16 7.56 3.03 0.06
N ARG A 17 6.98 2.88 -1.14
CA ARG A 17 5.82 2.00 -1.34
C ARG A 17 6.10 0.55 -0.94
N LEU A 18 7.28 0.02 -1.27
CA LEU A 18 7.68 -1.33 -0.89
C LEU A 18 7.73 -1.50 0.63
N ALA A 19 8.38 -0.58 1.34
CA ALA A 19 8.45 -0.59 2.80
C ALA A 19 7.07 -0.42 3.46
N MET A 20 6.24 0.49 2.94
CA MET A 20 4.90 0.75 3.44
C MET A 20 4.01 -0.50 3.35
N LEU A 21 3.99 -1.18 2.20
CA LEU A 21 3.18 -2.38 2.01
C LEU A 21 3.65 -3.52 2.92
N ARG A 22 4.97 -3.73 3.05
CA ARG A 22 5.54 -4.72 3.98
C ARG A 22 5.09 -4.47 5.42
N ASN A 23 5.18 -3.23 5.88
CA ASN A 23 4.77 -2.88 7.23
C ASN A 23 3.27 -3.07 7.44
N MET A 24 2.44 -2.71 6.46
CA MET A 24 1.00 -2.93 6.52
C MET A 24 0.65 -4.42 6.61
N THR A 25 1.32 -5.28 5.84
CA THR A 25 1.12 -6.75 5.94
C THR A 25 1.50 -7.27 7.32
N VAL A 26 2.65 -6.85 7.87
CA VAL A 26 3.09 -7.26 9.22
C VAL A 26 2.07 -6.81 10.28
N SER A 27 1.60 -5.57 10.22
CA SER A 27 0.59 -5.07 11.16
C SER A 27 -0.74 -5.82 11.02
N LEU A 28 -1.17 -6.14 9.79
CA LEU A 28 -2.40 -6.91 9.57
C LEU A 28 -2.30 -8.32 10.15
N LEU A 29 -1.18 -9.00 9.98
CA LEU A 29 -0.97 -10.34 10.55
C LEU A 29 -0.91 -10.30 12.09
N LYS A 30 -0.36 -9.24 12.67
CA LYS A 30 -0.23 -9.11 14.13
C LYS A 30 -1.53 -8.72 14.83
N HIS A 31 -2.33 -7.87 14.20
CA HIS A 31 -3.49 -7.23 14.83
C HIS A 31 -4.83 -7.69 14.25
N GLU A 32 -4.81 -8.53 13.21
CA GLU A 32 -5.95 -9.09 12.48
C GLU A 32 -6.83 -8.05 11.75
N VAL A 33 -6.79 -6.79 12.18
CA VAL A 33 -7.47 -5.64 11.61
C VAL A 33 -6.55 -4.42 11.68
N ILE A 34 -6.51 -3.64 10.60
CA ILE A 34 -5.82 -2.34 10.57
C ILE A 34 -6.73 -1.28 9.97
N GLN A 35 -6.65 -0.05 10.50
CA GLN A 35 -7.31 1.10 9.90
C GLN A 35 -6.37 1.77 8.90
N THR A 36 -6.82 1.89 7.65
CA THR A 36 -6.05 2.54 6.57
C THR A 36 -7.00 3.22 5.59
N THR A 37 -6.44 3.96 4.64
CA THR A 37 -7.23 4.63 3.60
C THR A 37 -7.60 3.65 2.49
N LEU A 38 -8.79 3.79 1.90
CA LEU A 38 -9.27 2.96 0.78
C LEU A 38 -8.24 2.72 -0.35
N PRO A 39 -7.49 3.72 -0.86
CA PRO A 39 -6.49 3.48 -1.91
C PRO A 39 -5.25 2.69 -1.45
N LYS A 40 -4.98 2.57 -0.15
CA LYS A 40 -3.91 1.74 0.42
C LYS A 40 -4.40 0.32 0.75
N ALA A 41 -5.70 0.14 0.95
CA ALA A 41 -6.32 -1.16 1.24
C ALA A 41 -6.58 -2.01 -0.01
N LYS A 42 -7.00 -1.38 -1.12
CA LYS A 42 -7.22 -2.05 -2.41
C LYS A 42 -5.92 -2.20 -3.21
#